data_AF-A0A5C8A4L3-F1
#
_entry.id   AF-A0A5C8A4L3-F1
#
_cell.length_a   1.000
_cell.length_b   1.000
_cell.length_c   1.000
_cell.angle_alpha   90.00
_cell.angle_beta   90.00
_cell.angle_gamma   90.00
#
_symmetry.space_group_name_H-M   'P 1'
#
loop_
_entity.id
_entity.type
_entity.pdbx_description
1 polymer ?
#
loop_
_entity_poly.entity_id
_entity_poly.type
_entity_poly.pdbx_seq_one_letter_code
_entity_poly.pdbx_strand_id
1 'polypeptide(L)'
;MARDLRYTRNIGIMAHIDAGKTTTSERILFYTGLTHKIGEVHDGAATMDWMEQEQERGITITSAATTTSWKYRDNTYKINLIDTPGHVDFTVEVERSLRVLDGAVALFCAVGGVEPQSETVWRQANKYKVPRIG
;
A
#
# COMPACT_ATOMS: atom_id res chain seq x y z
N MET A 1 11.75 10.18 24.49
CA MET A 1 12.58 10.80 23.44
C MET A 1 11.69 11.08 22.24
N ALA A 2 11.68 12.31 21.72
CA ALA A 2 10.91 12.65 20.52
C ALA A 2 11.45 11.90 19.30
N ARG A 3 10.56 11.36 18.47
CA ARG A 3 10.91 10.56 17.29
C ARG A 3 11.48 11.48 16.19
N ASP A 4 12.59 11.12 15.56
CA ASP A 4 13.15 11.92 14.44
C ASP A 4 12.24 11.79 13.21
N LEU A 5 11.51 12.87 12.91
CA LEU A 5 10.55 12.92 11.81
C LEU A 5 11.24 12.95 10.45
N ARG A 6 12.51 13.37 10.35
CA ARG A 6 13.22 13.52 9.07
C ARG A 6 13.36 12.19 8.32
N TYR A 7 13.48 11.10 9.07
CA TYR A 7 13.63 9.74 8.54
C TYR A 7 12.35 8.93 8.59
N THR A 8 11.22 9.53 8.98
CA THR A 8 9.92 8.86 8.98
C THR A 8 9.22 9.03 7.63
N ARG A 9 8.60 7.98 7.12
CA ARG A 9 7.83 7.97 5.87
C ARG A 9 6.48 7.31 6.12
N ASN A 10 5.40 8.09 6.03
CA ASN A 10 4.04 7.55 5.99
C ASN A 10 3.66 7.39 4.52
N ILE A 11 3.73 6.17 4.01
CA ILE A 11 3.47 5.88 2.60
C ILE A 11 2.31 4.91 2.43
N GLY A 12 1.53 5.11 1.38
CA GLY A 12 0.51 4.15 0.97
C GLY A 12 0.77 3.61 -0.43
N ILE A 13 0.35 2.36 -0.66
CA ILE A 13 0.33 1.79 -2.01
C ILE A 13 -1.06 2.02 -2.58
N MET A 14 -1.13 2.63 -3.77
CA MET A 14 -2.36 2.95 -4.48
C MET A 14 -2.38 2.18 -5.80
N ALA A 15 -3.47 1.50 -6.12
CA ALA A 15 -3.65 0.88 -7.43
C ALA A 15 -5.14 0.58 -7.67
N HIS A 16 -5.52 0.17 -8.88
CA HIS A 16 -6.81 -0.49 -9.09
C HIS A 16 -6.76 -1.95 -8.58
N ILE A 17 -7.87 -2.70 -8.73
CA ILE A 17 -7.94 -4.13 -8.39
C ILE A 17 -6.97 -4.90 -9.29
N ASP A 18 -6.40 -6.01 -8.83
CA ASP A 18 -5.51 -6.89 -9.62
C ASP A 18 -4.20 -6.26 -10.13
N ALA A 19 -3.89 -5.00 -9.80
CA ALA A 19 -2.61 -4.36 -10.10
C ALA A 19 -1.46 -4.77 -9.16
N GLY A 20 -1.67 -5.76 -8.28
CA GLY A 20 -0.63 -6.30 -7.40
C GLY A 20 -0.31 -5.46 -6.17
N LYS A 21 -1.29 -4.73 -5.61
CA LYS A 21 -1.12 -3.86 -4.43
C LYS A 21 -0.59 -4.62 -3.21
N THR A 22 -1.34 -5.63 -2.76
CA THR A 22 -1.01 -6.45 -1.60
C THR A 22 0.27 -7.24 -1.83
N THR A 23 0.46 -7.78 -3.03
CA THR A 23 1.71 -8.47 -3.41
C THR A 23 2.92 -7.54 -3.26
N THR A 24 2.79 -6.28 -3.69
CA THR A 24 3.86 -5.30 -3.54
C THR A 24 4.11 -4.95 -2.07
N SER A 25 3.04 -4.78 -1.27
CA SER A 25 3.13 -4.56 0.17
C SER A 25 3.89 -5.70 0.88
N GLU A 26 3.50 -6.95 0.64
CA GLU A 26 4.16 -8.14 1.20
C GLU A 26 5.63 -8.23 0.79
N ARG A 27 5.97 -7.89 -0.47
CA ARG A 27 7.37 -7.86 -0.93
C ARG A 27 8.19 -6.79 -0.23
N ILE A 28 7.63 -5.61 0.04
CA ILE A 28 8.30 -4.57 0.84
C ILE A 28 8.63 -5.13 2.23
N LEU A 29 7.68 -5.80 2.89
CA LEU A 29 7.90 -6.39 4.21
C LEU A 29 8.98 -7.47 4.18
N PHE A 30 8.98 -8.32 3.16
CA PHE A 30 9.99 -9.35 2.97
C PHE A 30 11.40 -8.75 2.79
N TYR A 31 11.54 -7.74 1.91
CA TYR A 31 12.84 -7.10 1.68
C TYR A 31 13.37 -6.34 2.89
N THR A 32 12.49 -5.89 3.78
CA THR A 32 12.90 -5.28 5.05
C THR A 32 13.30 -6.30 6.12
N GLY A 33 13.07 -7.59 5.87
CA GLY A 33 13.30 -8.66 6.82
C GLY A 33 12.26 -8.73 7.94
N LEU A 34 11.13 -8.02 7.82
CA LEU A 34 10.04 -8.07 8.80
C LEU A 34 9.25 -9.39 8.68
N THR A 35 9.10 -9.90 7.47
CA THR A 35 8.48 -11.20 7.18
C THR A 35 9.51 -12.15 6.56
N HIS A 36 9.61 -13.37 7.11
CA HIS A 36 10.54 -14.40 6.62
C HIS A 36 9.89 -15.41 5.65
N LYS A 37 8.59 -15.26 5.39
CA LYS A 37 7.83 -16.01 4.39
C LYS A 37 7.21 -15.01 3.42
N ILE A 38 7.35 -15.27 2.13
CA ILE A 38 6.59 -14.57 1.10
C ILE A 38 5.23 -15.25 1.08
N GLY A 39 4.22 -14.62 1.71
CA GLY A 39 2.85 -15.06 1.52
C GLY A 39 2.43 -14.73 0.09
N GLU A 40 2.19 -15.73 -0.75
CA GLU A 40 1.48 -15.49 -2.00
C GLU A 40 0.01 -15.30 -1.68
N VAL A 41 -0.58 -14.22 -2.20
CA VAL A 41 -2.00 -13.86 -1.97
C VAL A 41 -2.93 -14.98 -2.46
N HIS A 42 -2.47 -15.78 -3.43
CA HIS A 42 -3.19 -16.94 -3.97
C HIS A 42 -3.27 -18.14 -3.02
N ASP A 43 -2.38 -18.24 -2.02
CA ASP A 43 -2.35 -19.35 -1.05
C ASP A 43 -3.02 -18.97 0.29
N GLY A 44 -3.70 -17.81 0.38
CA GLY A 44 -4.38 -17.37 1.61
C GLY A 44 -3.44 -17.02 2.77
N ALA A 45 -2.14 -16.86 2.50
CA ALA A 45 -1.11 -16.68 3.52
C ALA A 45 -0.59 -15.23 3.63
N ALA A 46 -1.26 -14.25 2.99
CA ALA A 46 -0.89 -12.85 3.09
C ALA A 46 -1.06 -12.36 4.55
N THR A 47 -0.04 -11.70 5.10
CA THR A 47 -0.06 -11.22 6.48
C THR A 47 -0.96 -9.99 6.62
N MET A 48 -1.15 -9.25 5.51
CA MET A 48 -1.92 -8.01 5.45
C MET A 48 -3.43 -8.23 5.25
N ASP A 49 -3.84 -9.27 4.52
CA ASP A 49 -5.25 -9.65 4.32
C ASP A 49 -5.66 -10.67 5.41
N TRP A 50 -5.96 -10.17 6.60
CA TRP A 50 -6.23 -11.00 7.80
C TRP A 50 -7.70 -11.42 7.91
N MET A 51 -8.62 -10.79 7.15
CA MET A 51 -10.01 -11.20 7.12
C MET A 51 -10.21 -12.39 6.17
N GLU A 52 -10.95 -13.40 6.63
CA GLU A 52 -11.30 -14.59 5.85
C GLU A 52 -11.98 -14.23 4.51
N GLN A 53 -12.78 -13.16 4.50
CA GLN A 53 -13.42 -12.62 3.29
C GLN A 53 -12.46 -11.93 2.32
N GLU A 54 -11.36 -11.35 2.81
CA GLU A 54 -10.30 -10.78 1.96
C GLU A 54 -9.54 -11.91 1.26
N GLN A 55 -9.23 -12.98 2.00
CA GLN A 55 -8.56 -14.17 1.50
C GLN A 55 -9.42 -14.95 0.50
N GLU A 56 -10.70 -15.17 0.79
CA GLU A 56 -11.64 -15.87 -0.11
C GLU A 56 -11.84 -15.16 -1.46
N ARG A 57 -11.72 -13.83 -1.48
CA ARG A 57 -12.02 -13.01 -2.67
C ARG A 57 -10.78 -12.45 -3.35
N GLY A 58 -9.59 -12.57 -2.76
CA GLY A 58 -8.36 -12.00 -3.27
C GLY A 58 -8.37 -10.48 -3.36
N ILE A 59 -9.13 -9.80 -2.47
CA ILE A 59 -9.24 -8.33 -2.44
C ILE A 59 -8.91 -7.79 -1.06
N THR A 60 -8.24 -6.64 -1.01
CA THR A 60 -8.03 -5.89 0.23
C THR A 60 -9.26 -5.02 0.53
N ILE A 61 -9.91 -5.28 1.67
CA ILE A 61 -11.15 -4.62 2.12
C ILE A 61 -10.82 -3.56 3.19
N THR A 62 -9.89 -3.87 4.10
CA THR A 62 -9.47 -2.98 5.19
C THR A 62 -8.04 -2.49 5.05
N SER A 63 -7.81 -1.25 5.48
CA SER A 63 -6.45 -0.69 5.46
C SER A 63 -5.61 -1.31 6.58
N ALA A 64 -4.56 -2.04 6.22
CA ALA A 64 -3.56 -2.55 7.16
C ALA A 64 -2.37 -1.59 7.23
N ALA A 65 -1.97 -1.23 8.46
CA ALA A 65 -0.83 -0.35 8.70
C ALA A 65 0.32 -1.12 9.34
N THR A 66 1.41 -1.29 8.58
CA THR A 66 2.60 -2.03 9.04
C THR A 66 3.80 -1.12 9.10
N THR A 67 4.54 -1.18 10.21
CA THR A 67 5.77 -0.41 10.40
C THR A 67 6.97 -1.28 10.10
N THR A 68 7.88 -0.78 9.28
CA THR A 68 9.16 -1.42 9.00
C THR A 68 10.32 -0.41 8.91
N SER A 69 11.55 -0.87 8.81
CA SER A 69 12.75 -0.04 8.67
C SER A 69 13.47 -0.38 7.38
N TRP A 70 13.83 0.64 6.61
CA TRP A 70 14.57 0.50 5.37
C TRP A 70 15.91 1.24 5.45
N LYS A 71 17.01 0.52 5.26
CA LYS A 71 18.35 1.14 5.17
C LYS A 71 18.57 1.62 3.75
N TYR A 72 18.84 2.91 3.58
CA TYR A 72 19.15 3.50 2.29
C TYR A 72 20.33 4.46 2.44
N ARG A 73 21.42 4.16 1.72
CA ARG A 73 22.73 4.81 1.88
C ARG A 73 23.14 4.73 3.36
N ASP A 74 23.56 5.85 3.96
CA ASP A 74 24.03 5.92 5.34
C ASP A 74 22.90 6.14 6.37
N ASN A 75 21.63 6.15 5.94
CA ASN A 75 20.48 6.45 6.81
C ASN A 75 19.52 5.26 6.93
N THR A 76 18.91 5.13 8.11
CA THR A 76 17.80 4.20 8.35
C THR A 76 16.49 4.97 8.36
N TYR A 77 15.59 4.63 7.45
CA TYR A 77 14.27 5.22 7.33
C TYR A 77 13.24 4.34 8.03
N LYS A 78 12.39 4.96 8.84
CA LYS A 78 11.21 4.31 9.39
C LYS A 78 10.07 4.47 8.40
N ILE A 79 9.53 3.35 7.93
CA ILE A 79 8.42 3.32 6.98
C ILE A 79 7.17 2.85 7.73
N ASN A 80 6.11 3.65 7.68
CA ASN A 80 4.77 3.23 8.03
C ASN A 80 4.03 3.02 6.71
N LEU A 81 3.87 1.75 6.33
CA LEU A 81 3.21 1.33 5.11
C LEU A 81 1.72 1.15 5.40
N ILE A 82 0.89 1.85 4.64
CA ILE A 82 -0.57 1.73 4.70
C ILE A 82 -1.02 1.07 3.41
N ASP A 83 -1.51 -0.16 3.49
CA ASP A 83 -2.15 -0.79 2.36
C ASP A 83 -3.55 -0.19 2.19
N THR A 84 -3.89 0.23 0.98
CA THR A 84 -5.18 0.90 0.71
C THR A 84 -6.08 -0.01 -0.12
N PRO A 85 -7.41 0.00 0.07
CA PRO A 85 -8.29 -0.79 -0.78
C PRO A 85 -8.14 -0.42 -2.26
N GLY A 86 -8.14 -1.41 -3.15
CA GLY A 86 -8.05 -1.20 -4.61
C GLY A 86 -9.39 -1.11 -5.31
N HIS A 87 -10.46 -1.50 -4.62
CA HIS A 87 -11.80 -1.63 -5.18
C HIS A 87 -12.58 -0.32 -5.05
N VAL A 88 -13.36 0.00 -6.10
CA VAL A 88 -14.16 1.23 -6.17
C VAL A 88 -15.26 1.28 -5.09
N ASP A 89 -15.74 0.14 -4.61
CA ASP A 89 -16.76 0.11 -3.56
C ASP A 89 -16.21 0.52 -2.18
N PHE A 90 -14.88 0.61 -2.01
CA PHE A 90 -14.23 1.05 -0.77
C PHE A 90 -13.65 2.47 -0.87
N THR A 91 -14.23 3.31 -1.72
CA THR A 91 -13.82 4.71 -1.94
C THR A 91 -13.68 5.53 -0.65
N VAL A 92 -14.56 5.34 0.35
CA VAL A 92 -14.48 6.05 1.65
C VAL A 92 -13.19 5.71 2.40
N GLU A 93 -12.80 4.44 2.38
CA GLU A 93 -11.60 3.96 3.07
C GLU A 93 -10.33 4.40 2.34
N VAL A 94 -10.36 4.41 0.99
CA VAL A 94 -9.29 5.01 0.18
C VAL A 94 -9.12 6.49 0.51
N GLU A 95 -10.20 7.28 0.52
CA GLU A 95 -10.12 8.71 0.86
C GLU A 95 -9.59 8.94 2.28
N ARG A 96 -10.01 8.11 3.24
CA ARG A 96 -9.53 8.19 4.62
C ARG A 96 -8.03 7.92 4.71
N SER A 97 -7.55 6.88 4.05
CA SER A 97 -6.14 6.51 4.04
C SER A 97 -5.29 7.57 3.36
N LEU A 98 -5.71 8.11 2.21
CA LEU A 98 -4.96 9.16 1.50
C LEU A 98 -4.73 10.43 2.32
N ARG A 99 -5.63 10.78 3.25
CA ARG A 99 -5.50 11.98 4.08
C ARG A 99 -4.40 11.90 5.14
N VAL A 100 -3.94 10.69 5.48
CA VAL A 100 -2.92 10.48 6.51
C VAL A 100 -1.54 10.15 5.93
N LEU A 101 -1.43 10.04 4.61
CA LEU A 101 -0.16 9.76 3.92
C LEU A 101 0.63 11.03 3.66
N ASP A 102 1.95 10.93 3.85
CA ASP A 102 2.89 11.96 3.38
C ASP A 102 3.23 11.77 1.89
N GLY A 103 3.03 10.55 1.37
CA GLY A 103 3.19 10.24 -0.05
C GLY A 103 2.62 8.88 -0.42
N ALA A 104 2.51 8.61 -1.71
CA ALA A 104 1.98 7.35 -2.21
C ALA A 104 2.79 6.77 -3.37
N VAL A 105 2.73 5.44 -3.53
CA VAL A 105 3.25 4.71 -4.69
C VAL A 105 2.05 4.25 -5.50
N ALA A 106 1.90 4.79 -6.72
CA ALA A 106 0.87 4.38 -7.66
C ALA A 106 1.38 3.18 -8.47
N LEU A 107 0.67 2.06 -8.43
CA LEU A 107 0.96 0.89 -9.25
C LEU A 107 0.06 0.85 -10.46
N PHE A 108 0.66 0.55 -11.60
CA PHE A 108 -0.01 0.34 -12.87
C PHE A 108 0.29 -1.06 -13.39
N CYS A 109 -0.72 -1.76 -13.90
CA CYS A 109 -0.52 -3.04 -14.55
C CYS A 109 0.26 -2.80 -15.86
N ALA A 110 1.36 -3.52 -16.08
CA ALA A 110 2.17 -3.37 -17.29
C ALA A 110 1.40 -3.72 -18.57
N VAL A 111 0.40 -4.61 -18.46
CA VAL A 111 -0.46 -5.04 -19.58
C VAL A 111 -1.66 -4.11 -19.75
N GLY A 112 -2.38 -3.83 -18.65
CA GLY A 112 -3.60 -3.01 -18.67
C GLY A 112 -3.36 -1.50 -18.75
N GLY A 113 -2.15 -1.04 -18.39
CA GLY A 113 -1.78 0.38 -18.39
C GLY A 113 -2.64 1.20 -17.43
N VAL A 114 -3.06 2.38 -17.88
CA VAL A 114 -3.96 3.26 -17.14
C VAL A 114 -5.40 2.91 -17.46
N GLU A 115 -6.11 2.42 -16.45
CA GLU A 115 -7.53 2.08 -16.54
C GLU A 115 -8.43 3.15 -15.90
N PRO A 116 -9.75 3.18 -16.20
CA PRO A 116 -10.69 4.14 -15.59
C PRO A 116 -10.67 4.17 -14.05
N GLN A 117 -10.44 3.02 -13.43
CA GLN A 117 -10.30 2.88 -11.97
C GLN A 117 -8.98 3.50 -11.49
N SER A 118 -7.91 3.35 -12.25
CA SER A 118 -6.62 4.00 -11.98
C SER A 118 -6.77 5.53 -12.01
N GLU A 119 -7.50 6.07 -12.97
CA GLU A 119 -7.82 7.50 -13.00
C GLU A 119 -8.63 7.96 -11.79
N THR A 120 -9.59 7.17 -11.36
CA THR A 120 -10.46 7.50 -10.21
C THR A 120 -9.63 7.63 -8.93
N VAL A 121 -8.80 6.62 -8.66
CA VAL A 121 -7.84 6.62 -7.55
C VAL A 121 -6.84 7.78 -7.70
N TRP A 122 -6.44 8.09 -8.95
CA TRP A 122 -5.55 9.21 -9.22
C TRP A 122 -6.18 10.56 -8.87
N ARG A 123 -7.44 10.77 -9.23
CA ARG A 123 -8.20 12.01 -8.91
C ARG A 123 -8.42 12.16 -7.42
N GLN A 124 -8.66 11.07 -6.68
CA GLN A 124 -8.78 11.11 -5.22
C GLN A 124 -7.49 11.60 -4.55
N ALA A 125 -6.31 11.11 -4.96
CA ALA A 125 -5.07 11.64 -4.40
C ALA A 125 -4.77 13.09 -4.83
N ASN A 126 -5.31 13.56 -5.97
CA ASN A 126 -5.17 14.96 -6.38
C ASN A 126 -5.99 15.87 -5.47
N LYS A 127 -7.21 15.46 -5.10
CA LYS A 127 -8.08 16.15 -4.15
C LYS A 127 -7.38 16.40 -2.80
N TYR A 128 -6.59 15.44 -2.33
CA TYR A 128 -5.83 15.53 -1.09
C TYR A 128 -4.38 16.01 -1.27
N LYS A 129 -3.96 16.35 -2.49
CA LYS A 129 -2.61 16.83 -2.83
C LYS A 129 -1.49 15.89 -2.35
N VAL A 130 -1.73 14.58 -2.38
CA VAL A 130 -0.76 13.56 -1.95
C VAL A 130 0.35 13.45 -3.01
N PRO A 131 1.63 13.71 -2.67
CA PRO A 131 2.76 13.49 -3.56
C PRO A 131 2.90 12.01 -3.89
N ARG A 132 3.28 11.68 -5.12
CA ARG A 132 3.31 10.29 -5.56
C ARG A 132 4.28 10.01 -6.69
N ILE A 133 4.68 8.75 -6.77
CA ILE A 133 5.50 8.15 -7.83
C ILE A 133 4.73 6.97 -8.44
N GLY A 134 4.91 6.70 -9.73
CA GLY A 134 4.27 5.58 -10.44
C GLY A 134 4.79 5.45 -11.86
#